data_AF-A0A561DVI4-F1
#
_entry.id   AF-A0A561DVI4-F1
#
_cell.length_a   1.000
_cell.length_b   1.000
_cell.length_c   1.000
_cell.angle_alpha   90.00
_cell.angle_beta   90.00
_cell.angle_gamma   90.00
#
_symmetry.space_group_name_H-M   'P 1'
#
loop_
_entity.id
_entity.type
_entity.pdbx_description
1 polymer ?
#
loop_
_entity_poly.entity_id
_entity_poly.type
_entity_poly.pdbx_seq_one_letter_code
_entity_poly.pdbx_strand_id
1 'polypeptide(L)'
;MRDYSFDFPSRFARLIETTLWVDSGRLVGYDDASLARRITDSGCSVTRAHVYLLRSGQRPNPGGNLIAGVANAFDIDVRYFFDDRVFDAVNRELDERLEVLRMSLLNDAGGEDSEDGEDQ
;
A
#
# COMPACT_ATOMS: atom_id res chain seq x y z
N MET A 1 14.27 -19.68 18.86
CA MET A 1 13.44 -20.34 17.83
C MET A 1 12.64 -19.21 17.21
N ARG A 2 12.94 -18.76 15.96
CA ARG A 2 12.14 -17.71 15.33
C ARG A 2 10.77 -18.31 15.08
N ASP A 3 9.78 -17.83 15.81
CA ASP A 3 8.38 -18.07 15.53
C ASP A 3 8.12 -17.48 14.14
N TYR A 4 8.09 -18.32 13.11
CA TYR A 4 7.59 -17.93 11.79
C TYR A 4 6.07 -17.76 11.93
N SER A 5 5.66 -16.74 12.69
CA SER A 5 4.26 -16.38 12.81
C SER A 5 3.85 -15.78 11.47
N PHE A 6 3.04 -16.54 10.72
CA PHE A 6 2.37 -16.05 9.54
C PHE A 6 1.42 -14.93 9.95
N ASP A 7 1.96 -13.72 10.07
CA ASP A 7 1.22 -12.53 10.47
C ASP A 7 0.76 -11.78 9.23
N PHE A 8 -0.25 -12.36 8.57
CA PHE A 8 -0.89 -11.73 7.42
C PHE A 8 -1.40 -10.32 7.73
N PRO A 9 -2.11 -10.05 8.85
CA PRO A 9 -2.56 -8.71 9.19
C PRO A 9 -1.44 -7.66 9.18
N SER A 10 -0.30 -7.94 9.82
CA SER A 10 0.81 -6.97 9.87
C SER A 10 1.46 -6.78 8.51
N ARG A 11 1.70 -7.85 7.74
CA ARG A 11 2.27 -7.73 6.38
C ARG A 11 1.33 -7.00 5.43
N PHE A 12 0.03 -7.24 5.56
CA PHE A 12 -1.00 -6.57 4.77
C PHE A 12 -1.12 -5.10 5.13
N ALA A 13 -1.14 -4.76 6.43
CA ALA A 13 -1.12 -3.38 6.90
C ALA A 13 0.11 -2.63 6.35
N ARG A 14 1.29 -3.25 6.45
CA ARG A 14 2.54 -2.70 5.93
C ARG A 14 2.50 -2.41 4.42
N LEU A 15 1.93 -3.33 3.64
CA LEU A 15 1.75 -3.15 2.20
C LEU A 15 0.83 -1.95 1.88
N ILE A 16 -0.25 -1.79 2.63
CA ILE A 16 -1.20 -0.67 2.43
C ILE A 16 -0.55 0.67 2.79
N GLU A 17 0.21 0.72 3.89
CA GLU A 17 0.87 1.94 4.38
C GLU A 17 1.97 2.45 3.44
N THR A 18 2.57 1.56 2.66
CA THR A 18 3.61 1.89 1.69
C THR A 18 3.09 2.13 0.28
N THR A 19 1.95 1.54 -0.06
CA THR A 19 1.30 1.75 -1.36
C THR A 19 0.42 3.00 -1.32
N LEU A 20 1.06 4.16 -1.28
CA LEU A 20 0.42 5.46 -1.36
C LEU A 20 0.54 6.03 -2.78
N TRP A 21 -0.35 6.95 -3.13
CA TRP A 21 -0.28 7.72 -4.37
C TRP A 21 -0.48 9.20 -4.09
N VAL A 22 -0.07 10.04 -5.04
CA VAL A 22 -0.33 11.48 -4.98
C VAL A 22 -1.71 11.76 -5.56
N ASP A 23 -2.55 12.43 -4.80
CA ASP A 23 -3.82 12.98 -5.25
C ASP A 23 -3.98 14.40 -4.68
N SER A 24 -4.31 15.36 -5.55
CA SER A 24 -4.49 16.77 -5.18
C SER A 24 -3.37 17.34 -4.30
N GLY A 25 -2.11 17.03 -4.62
CA GLY A 25 -0.92 17.50 -3.89
C GLY A 25 -0.70 16.83 -2.52
N ARG A 26 -1.35 15.70 -2.24
CA ARG A 26 -1.23 14.97 -0.97
C ARG A 26 -1.02 13.49 -1.20
N LEU A 27 -0.30 12.84 -0.28
CA LEU A 27 -0.25 11.37 -0.24
C LEU A 27 -1.57 10.83 0.29
N VAL A 28 -2.20 9.97 -0.50
CA VAL A 28 -3.44 9.28 -0.18
C VAL A 28 -3.15 7.78 -0.17
N GLY A 29 -3.72 7.10 0.82
CA GLY A 29 -3.69 5.64 0.95
C GLY A 29 -5.07 5.04 0.75
N TYR A 30 -5.12 3.72 0.66
CA TYR A 30 -6.39 3.04 0.44
C TYR A 30 -7.27 3.00 1.70
N ASP A 31 -8.54 3.36 1.53
CA ASP A 31 -9.60 3.04 2.50
C ASP A 31 -10.12 1.60 2.30
N ASP A 32 -10.89 1.09 3.26
CA ASP A 32 -11.40 -0.29 3.22
C ASP A 32 -12.33 -0.56 2.02
N ALA A 33 -13.05 0.44 1.51
CA ALA A 33 -13.94 0.29 0.36
C ALA A 33 -13.15 0.20 -0.94
N SER A 34 -12.17 1.07 -1.11
CA SER A 34 -11.25 1.13 -2.24
C SER A 34 -10.39 -0.13 -2.31
N LEU A 35 -9.91 -0.63 -1.16
CA LEU A 35 -9.23 -1.92 -1.06
C LEU A 35 -10.14 -3.07 -1.50
N ALA A 36 -11.36 -3.14 -0.96
CA ALA A 36 -12.29 -4.22 -1.27
C ALA A 36 -12.63 -4.24 -2.77
N ARG A 37 -12.82 -3.07 -3.37
CA ARG A 37 -13.03 -2.92 -4.81
C ARG A 37 -11.82 -3.41 -5.60
N ARG A 38 -10.61 -2.94 -5.25
CA ARG A 38 -9.37 -3.31 -5.95
C ARG A 38 -9.11 -4.83 -5.92
N ILE A 39 -9.35 -5.48 -4.78
CA ILE A 39 -9.21 -6.94 -4.63
C ILE A 39 -10.31 -7.70 -5.38
N THR A 40 -11.53 -7.13 -5.43
CA THR A 40 -12.62 -7.71 -6.24
C THR A 40 -12.31 -7.62 -7.73
N ASP A 41 -11.75 -6.50 -8.19
CA ASP A 41 -11.34 -6.28 -9.58
C ASP A 41 -10.17 -7.20 -10.00
N SER A 42 -9.35 -7.67 -9.05
CA SER A 42 -8.29 -8.67 -9.30
C SER A 42 -8.80 -10.11 -9.36
N GLY A 43 -10.12 -10.32 -9.23
CA GLY A 43 -10.77 -11.63 -9.34
C GLY A 43 -11.11 -12.31 -8.01
N CYS A 44 -10.96 -11.61 -6.88
CA CYS A 44 -11.32 -12.14 -5.56
C CYS A 44 -12.43 -11.31 -4.91
N SER A 45 -13.67 -11.79 -4.96
CA SER A 45 -14.81 -11.11 -4.33
C SER A 45 -14.62 -10.97 -2.82
N VAL A 46 -14.40 -9.74 -2.37
CA VAL A 46 -14.23 -9.40 -0.95
C VAL A 46 -15.08 -8.20 -0.58
N THR A 47 -15.64 -8.20 0.62
CA THR A 47 -16.44 -7.08 1.12
C THR A 47 -15.60 -6.12 1.95
N ARG A 48 -15.99 -4.85 2.01
CA ARG A 48 -15.38 -3.83 2.90
C ARG A 48 -15.26 -4.32 4.36
N ALA A 49 -16.31 -4.95 4.87
CA ALA A 49 -16.32 -5.47 6.24
C ALA A 49 -15.26 -6.58 6.44
N HIS A 50 -15.05 -7.43 5.43
CA HIS A 50 -14.01 -8.45 5.49
C HIS A 50 -12.62 -7.81 5.50
N VAL A 51 -12.36 -6.81 4.65
CA VAL A 51 -11.09 -6.06 4.65
C VAL A 51 -10.81 -5.45 6.02
N TYR A 52 -11.81 -4.81 6.64
CA TYR A 52 -11.69 -4.27 7.99
C TYR A 52 -11.32 -5.36 9.03
N LEU A 53 -11.95 -6.54 8.97
CA LEU A 53 -11.64 -7.66 9.88
C LEU A 53 -10.21 -8.21 9.69
N LEU A 54 -9.69 -8.19 8.47
CA LEU A 54 -8.29 -8.57 8.18
C LEU A 54 -7.32 -7.56 8.79
N ARG A 55 -7.55 -6.25 8.54
CA ARG A 55 -6.70 -5.17 9.05
C ARG A 55 -6.69 -5.08 10.56
N SER A 56 -7.85 -5.28 11.19
CA SER A 56 -7.99 -5.27 12.65
C SER A 56 -7.44 -6.53 13.32
N GLY A 57 -7.00 -7.53 12.56
CA GLY A 57 -6.55 -8.82 13.10
C GLY A 57 -7.65 -9.68 13.73
N GLN A 58 -8.92 -9.26 13.64
CA GLN A 58 -10.06 -10.05 14.15
C GLN A 58 -10.27 -11.34 13.37
N ARG A 59 -9.89 -11.36 12.09
CA ARG A 59 -9.82 -12.58 11.27
C ARG A 59 -8.45 -12.64 10.60
N PRO A 60 -7.41 -13.15 11.29
CA PRO A 60 -6.04 -13.07 10.81
C PRO A 60 -5.70 -14.13 9.75
N ASN A 61 -6.57 -15.13 9.54
CA ASN A 61 -6.33 -16.26 8.63
C ASN A 61 -7.21 -16.17 7.37
N PRO A 62 -6.82 -15.38 6.35
CA PRO A 62 -7.49 -15.39 5.06
C PRO A 62 -7.26 -16.73 4.34
N GLY A 63 -8.23 -17.15 3.52
CA GLY A 63 -8.03 -18.27 2.62
C GLY A 63 -7.00 -17.95 1.52
N GLY A 64 -6.36 -18.98 0.96
CA GLY A 64 -5.33 -18.81 -0.08
C GLY A 64 -5.78 -17.99 -1.29
N ASN A 65 -7.04 -18.10 -1.69
CA ASN A 65 -7.62 -17.30 -2.79
C ASN A 65 -7.59 -15.80 -2.50
N LEU A 66 -7.81 -15.40 -1.25
CA LEU A 66 -7.78 -14.00 -0.85
C LEU A 66 -6.35 -13.47 -0.79
N ILE A 67 -5.41 -14.29 -0.32
CA ILE A 67 -3.97 -13.93 -0.32
C ILE A 67 -3.48 -13.72 -1.75
N ALA A 68 -3.82 -14.63 -2.67
CA ALA A 68 -3.50 -14.50 -4.08
C ALA A 68 -4.20 -13.30 -4.73
N GLY A 69 -5.48 -13.07 -4.40
CA GLY A 69 -6.23 -11.90 -4.88
C GLY A 69 -5.61 -10.58 -4.43
N VAL A 70 -5.14 -10.50 -3.18
CA VAL A 70 -4.39 -9.35 -2.68
C VAL A 70 -3.07 -9.20 -3.42
N ALA A 71 -2.28 -10.26 -3.55
CA ALA A 71 -1.00 -10.20 -4.28
C ALA A 71 -1.17 -9.66 -5.71
N ASN A 72 -2.17 -10.18 -6.44
CA ASN A 72 -2.52 -9.71 -7.78
C ASN A 72 -3.02 -8.26 -7.79
N ALA A 73 -3.82 -7.87 -6.81
CA ALA A 73 -4.33 -6.50 -6.71
C ALA A 73 -3.20 -5.48 -6.54
N PHE A 74 -2.13 -5.83 -5.84
CA PHE A 74 -0.99 -4.96 -5.59
C PHE A 74 0.19 -5.19 -6.55
N ASP A 75 0.04 -6.10 -7.52
CA ASP A 75 1.11 -6.49 -8.44
C ASP A 75 2.41 -6.93 -7.72
N ILE A 76 2.24 -7.70 -6.64
CA ILE A 76 3.36 -8.25 -5.86
C ILE A 76 3.36 -9.77 -5.91
N ASP A 77 4.53 -10.37 -5.62
CA ASP A 77 4.65 -11.81 -5.48
C ASP A 77 3.89 -12.31 -4.23
N VAL A 78 3.06 -13.33 -4.38
CA VAL A 78 2.29 -13.94 -3.27
C VAL A 78 3.17 -14.43 -2.12
N ARG A 79 4.45 -14.77 -2.41
CA ARG A 79 5.45 -15.15 -1.40
C ARG A 79 5.76 -14.01 -0.43
N TYR A 80 5.43 -12.76 -0.73
CA TYR A 80 5.52 -11.63 0.19
C TYR A 80 4.90 -11.92 1.56
N PHE A 81 3.80 -12.67 1.59
CA PHE A 81 3.10 -12.98 2.84
C PHE A 81 3.73 -14.14 3.63
N PHE A 82 4.59 -14.94 3.02
CA PHE A 82 5.09 -16.19 3.62
C PHE A 82 6.62 -16.29 3.71
N ASP A 83 7.36 -15.54 2.88
CA ASP A 83 8.81 -15.58 2.79
C ASP A 83 9.39 -14.23 3.24
N ASP A 84 10.18 -14.24 4.31
CA ASP A 84 10.81 -13.04 4.87
C ASP A 84 11.74 -12.35 3.88
N ARG A 85 12.43 -13.11 3.01
CA ARG A 85 13.35 -12.52 2.03
C ARG A 85 12.58 -11.75 0.95
N VAL A 86 11.45 -12.30 0.51
CA VAL A 86 10.57 -11.62 -0.45
C VAL A 86 9.91 -10.42 0.22
N PHE A 87 9.48 -10.56 1.48
CA PHE A 87 8.96 -9.46 2.28
C PHE A 87 9.94 -8.29 2.37
N ASP A 88 11.19 -8.55 2.76
CA ASP A 88 12.22 -7.51 2.88
C ASP A 88 12.55 -6.86 1.54
N ALA A 89 12.64 -7.66 0.47
CA ALA A 89 12.95 -7.15 -0.88
C ALA A 89 11.83 -6.25 -1.43
N VAL A 90 10.57 -6.67 -1.29
CA VAL A 90 9.41 -5.88 -1.74
C VAL A 90 9.23 -4.64 -0.88
N ASN A 91 9.41 -4.72 0.44
CA ASN A 91 9.33 -3.54 1.30
C ASN A 91 10.36 -2.47 0.92
N ARG A 92 11.60 -2.88 0.64
CA ARG A 92 12.64 -1.94 0.19
C ARG A 92 12.22 -1.21 -1.10
N GLU A 93 11.72 -1.94 -2.09
CA GLU A 93 11.21 -1.35 -3.35
C GLU A 93 10.05 -0.39 -3.10
N LEU A 94 9.10 -0.77 -2.22
CA LEU A 94 7.95 0.08 -1.89
C LEU A 94 8.37 1.34 -1.12
N ASP A 95 9.35 1.24 -0.23
CA ASP A 95 9.91 2.39 0.49
C ASP A 95 10.62 3.36 -0.46
N GLU A 96 11.42 2.85 -1.39
CA GLU A 96 12.09 3.65 -2.42
C GLU A 96 11.07 4.41 -3.29
N ARG A 97 9.99 3.73 -3.73
CA ARG A 97 8.90 4.38 -4.47
C ARG A 97 8.21 5.47 -3.66
N LEU A 98 7.93 5.20 -2.38
CA LEU A 98 7.29 6.16 -1.49
C LEU A 98 8.17 7.40 -1.28
N GLU A 99 9.49 7.24 -1.17
CA GLU A 99 10.44 8.34 -1.07
C GLU A 99 10.42 9.22 -2.32
N VAL A 100 10.41 8.62 -3.51
CA VAL A 100 10.29 9.36 -4.79
C VAL A 100 9.00 10.19 -4.82
N LEU A 101 7.86 9.64 -4.40
CA LEU A 101 6.60 10.38 -4.33
C LEU A 101 6.67 11.56 -3.36
N ARG A 102 7.31 11.40 -2.20
CA ARG A 102 7.51 12.48 -1.22
C ARG A 102 8.38 13.59 -1.79
N MET A 103 9.48 13.24 -2.46
CA MET A 103 10.36 14.21 -3.10
C MET A 103 9.62 14.99 -4.20
N SER A 104 8.78 14.30 -4.99
CA SER A 104 7.96 14.94 -6.02
C SER A 104 7.01 15.98 -5.42
N LEU A 105 6.38 15.70 -4.28
CA LEU A 105 5.48 16.64 -3.59
C LEU A 105 6.22 17.87 -3.04
N LEU A 106 7.44 17.69 -2.54
CA LEU A 106 8.26 18.80 -2.05
C LEU A 106 8.67 19.74 -3.19
N ASN A 107 8.94 19.20 -4.37
CA ASN A 107 9.38 19.99 -5.53
C ASN A 107 8.24 20.79 -6.17
N ASP A 108 7.00 20.28 -6.11
CA ASP A 108 5.81 20.94 -6.67
C ASP A 108 5.38 22.16 -5.82
N ALA A 109 5.59 22.12 -4.51
CA ALA A 109 5.24 23.21 -3.58
C ALA A 109 6.22 24.41 -3.60
N GLY A 110 7.33 24.31 -4.33
CA GLY A 110 8.37 25.35 -4.41
C GLY A 110 8.27 26.28 -5.63
N GLY A 111 7.17 26.21 -6.39
CA GLY A 111 6.99 26.92 -7.68
C GLY A 111 6.01 28.09 -7.65
N GLU A 112 5.99 28.90 -6.59
CA GLU A 112 5.19 30.14 -6.53
C GLU A 112 5.95 31.27 -5.81
N ASP A 113 7.08 31.73 -6.37
CA ASP A 113 7.73 32.98 -5.90
C ASP A 113 8.73 33.47 -6.96
N SER A 114 8.24 34.12 -8.02
CA SER A 114 9.02 35.06 -8.86
C SER A 114 8.12 35.65 -9.96
N GLU A 115 7.21 36.57 -9.61
CA GLU A 115 6.66 37.52 -10.59
C GLU A 115 6.13 38.76 -9.86
N ASP A 116 7.04 39.64 -9.45
CA ASP A 116 6.73 41.08 -9.40
C ASP A 116 7.93 41.80 -10.02
N GLY A 117 7.78 42.10 -11.31
CA GLY A 117 8.71 42.91 -12.06
C GLY A 117 8.74 44.32 -11.50
N GLU A 118 9.94 44.81 -11.23
CA GLU A 118 10.21 46.22 -11.00
C GLU A 118 9.77 47.01 -12.23
N ASP A 119 8.60 47.66 -12.17
CA ASP A 119 8.20 48.70 -13.11
C ASP A 119 8.98 49.98 -12.76
N GLN A 120 9.96 50.31 -13.60
CA GLN A 120 10.78 51.53 -13.55
C GLN A 120 10.07 52.72 -14.20
#